data_AF-A0A9D5JVA6-F1
#
_entry.id   AF-A0A9D5JVA6-F1
#
_cell.length_a   1.000
_cell.length_b   1.000
_cell.length_c   1.000
_cell.angle_alpha   90.00
_cell.angle_beta   90.00
_cell.angle_gamma   90.00
#
_symmetry.space_group_name_H-M   'P 1'
#
loop_
_entity.id
_entity.type
_entity.pdbx_description
1 polymer ?
#
loop_
_entity_poly.entity_id
_entity_poly.type
_entity_poly.pdbx_seq_one_letter_code
_entity_poly.pdbx_strand_id
1 'polypeptide(L)'
;MKLKCLGCDALARIVYLCAAQSPHIVDVELFRLGLHIDPPDLRSRLQSRIDAVSQEEYDAIVLAYGLCGQATAGLMARQLPLVFPRAHDCITLFLGSRERYKDQFENSPGTYWYTLDYIERHDGVTTALSLGSGMGTDIHDVYEEYVEKYGQDNADYLMEVMGAWQSHYQRAAFIDMGVGDSTRIEAQAREEAEKRGWSFERVAGDLLLIRRLLNGEWEQDFLIVEPGHQLTMTYDDDVMGCVYAQSS
;
A
#
# COMPACT_ATOMS: atom_id res chain seq x y z
N MET A 1 -9.52 -23.02 3.38
CA MET A 1 -10.07 -21.90 4.14
C MET A 1 -11.12 -21.19 3.31
N LYS A 2 -12.01 -20.43 3.96
CA LYS A 2 -12.84 -19.40 3.34
C LYS A 2 -12.35 -18.04 3.84
N LEU A 3 -11.88 -17.21 2.91
CA LEU A 3 -11.21 -15.94 3.18
C LEU A 3 -12.08 -14.77 2.72
N LYS A 4 -12.15 -13.72 3.54
CA LYS A 4 -12.67 -12.43 3.11
C LYS A 4 -11.49 -11.54 2.71
N CYS A 5 -11.39 -11.19 1.43
CA CYS A 5 -10.37 -10.26 0.94
C CYS A 5 -10.94 -8.84 0.89
N LEU A 6 -10.36 -7.91 1.65
CA LEU A 6 -10.61 -6.48 1.46
C LEU A 6 -9.41 -5.88 0.73
N GLY A 7 -9.64 -5.21 -0.40
CA GLY A 7 -8.55 -4.67 -1.23
C GLY A 7 -8.84 -3.29 -1.78
N CYS A 8 -7.78 -2.53 -2.08
CA CYS A 8 -7.93 -1.34 -2.90
C CYS A 8 -8.24 -1.76 -4.33
N ASP A 9 -9.18 -1.08 -4.97
CA ASP A 9 -9.54 -1.37 -6.34
C ASP A 9 -8.39 -1.08 -7.33
N ALA A 10 -7.37 -0.31 -6.95
CA ALA A 10 -6.11 -0.22 -7.69
C ALA A 10 -5.39 -1.57 -7.89
N LEU A 11 -5.73 -2.62 -7.11
CA LEU A 11 -5.20 -3.98 -7.26
C LEU A 11 -6.23 -4.94 -7.86
N ALA A 12 -7.37 -4.44 -8.36
CA ALA A 12 -8.54 -5.25 -8.67
C ALA A 12 -8.25 -6.44 -9.60
N ARG A 13 -7.62 -6.21 -10.76
CA ARG A 13 -7.39 -7.28 -11.74
C ARG A 13 -6.50 -8.36 -11.18
N ILE A 14 -5.44 -7.98 -10.47
CA ILE A 14 -4.48 -8.94 -9.90
C ILE A 14 -5.06 -9.69 -8.69
N VAL A 15 -5.90 -9.04 -7.88
CA VAL A 15 -6.64 -9.69 -6.80
C VAL A 15 -7.65 -10.69 -7.36
N TYR A 16 -8.45 -10.30 -8.37
CA TYR A 16 -9.40 -11.22 -8.99
C TYR A 16 -8.70 -12.41 -9.66
N LEU A 17 -7.59 -12.17 -10.37
CA LEU A 17 -6.81 -13.22 -11.00
C LEU A 17 -6.28 -14.23 -9.97
N CYS A 18 -5.68 -13.74 -8.88
CA CYS A 18 -5.14 -14.61 -7.84
C CYS A 18 -6.26 -15.32 -7.05
N ALA A 19 -7.38 -14.64 -6.77
CA ALA A 19 -8.54 -15.25 -6.12
C ALA A 19 -9.12 -16.41 -6.94
N ALA A 20 -9.21 -16.24 -8.26
CA ALA A 20 -9.71 -17.29 -9.18
C ALA A 20 -8.79 -18.52 -9.27
N GLN A 21 -7.53 -18.40 -8.86
CA GLN A 21 -6.52 -19.47 -8.88
C GLN A 21 -6.22 -20.04 -7.49
N SER A 22 -6.79 -19.45 -6.43
CA SER A 22 -6.53 -19.87 -5.06
C SER A 22 -7.09 -21.27 -4.77
N PRO A 23 -6.41 -22.09 -3.94
CA PRO A 23 -6.98 -23.33 -3.40
C PRO A 23 -8.06 -23.08 -2.34
N HIS A 24 -8.41 -21.82 -2.05
CA HIS A 24 -9.37 -21.40 -1.04
C HIS A 24 -10.55 -20.67 -1.67
N ILE A 25 -11.67 -20.61 -0.93
CA ILE A 25 -12.79 -19.76 -1.31
C ILE A 25 -12.43 -18.34 -0.90
N VAL A 26 -12.39 -17.41 -1.83
CA VAL A 26 -12.01 -16.02 -1.57
C VAL A 26 -13.14 -15.09 -2.01
N ASP A 27 -13.83 -14.49 -1.05
CA ASP A 27 -14.83 -13.45 -1.32
C ASP A 27 -14.14 -12.09 -1.30
N VAL A 28 -14.08 -11.43 -2.47
CA VAL A 28 -13.37 -10.15 -2.66
C VAL A 28 -14.33 -8.97 -2.51
N GLU A 29 -13.95 -7.99 -1.69
CA GLU A 29 -14.59 -6.69 -1.58
C GLU A 29 -13.56 -5.59 -1.83
N LEU A 30 -13.86 -4.71 -2.78
CA LEU A 30 -12.95 -3.66 -3.21
C LEU A 30 -13.43 -2.29 -2.74
N PHE A 31 -12.48 -1.48 -2.27
CA PHE A 31 -12.70 -0.09 -1.89
C PHE A 31 -12.06 0.84 -2.92
N ARG A 32 -12.72 1.96 -3.19
CA ARG A 32 -12.28 2.94 -4.18
C ARG A 32 -10.91 3.52 -3.82
N LEU A 33 -10.02 3.60 -4.80
CA LEU A 33 -8.71 4.23 -4.70
C LEU A 33 -8.80 5.65 -4.11
N GLY A 34 -9.78 6.45 -4.54
CA GLY A 34 -9.97 7.83 -4.07
C GLY A 34 -10.17 7.99 -2.56
N LEU A 35 -10.47 6.92 -1.81
CA LEU A 35 -10.54 6.96 -0.35
C LEU A 35 -9.17 7.23 0.32
N HIS A 36 -8.06 7.05 -0.40
CA HIS A 36 -6.72 7.37 0.12
C HIS A 36 -6.49 8.87 0.35
N ILE A 37 -7.40 9.74 -0.12
CA ILE A 37 -7.35 11.18 0.18
C ILE A 37 -7.62 11.48 1.66
N ASP A 38 -8.33 10.59 2.36
CA ASP A 38 -8.67 10.71 3.78
C ASP A 38 -8.38 9.36 4.48
N PRO A 39 -7.11 9.13 4.92
CA PRO A 39 -6.73 7.88 5.58
C PRO A 39 -7.58 7.54 6.82
N PRO A 40 -7.97 8.49 7.70
CA PRO A 40 -8.94 8.21 8.77
C PRO A 40 -10.31 7.71 8.29
N ASP A 41 -10.89 8.28 7.24
CA ASP A 41 -12.15 7.79 6.65
C ASP A 41 -12.00 6.39 6.06
N LEU A 42 -10.93 6.15 5.28
CA LEU A 42 -10.61 4.81 4.75
C LEU A 42 -10.47 3.79 5.89
N ARG A 43 -9.74 4.11 6.95
CA ARG A 43 -9.57 3.26 8.13
C ARG A 43 -10.92 2.93 8.78
N SER A 44 -11.76 3.94 8.99
CA SER A 44 -13.09 3.77 9.59
C SER A 44 -13.98 2.83 8.77
N ARG A 45 -13.94 2.94 7.43
CA ARG A 45 -14.68 2.05 6.53
C ARG A 45 -14.16 0.63 6.54
N LEU A 46 -12.83 0.45 6.50
CA LEU A 46 -12.19 -0.86 6.60
C LEU A 46 -12.53 -1.52 7.94
N GLN A 47 -12.44 -0.79 9.06
CA GLN A 47 -12.81 -1.30 10.38
C GLN A 47 -14.29 -1.68 10.45
N SER A 48 -15.17 -0.83 9.92
CA SER A 48 -16.62 -1.12 9.86
C SER A 48 -16.89 -2.40 9.07
N ARG A 49 -16.07 -2.71 8.06
CA ARG A 49 -16.20 -3.95 7.30
C ARG A 49 -15.64 -5.14 8.05
N ILE A 50 -14.48 -5.01 8.69
CA ILE A 50 -13.91 -6.03 9.57
C ILE A 50 -14.89 -6.40 10.68
N ASP A 51 -15.51 -5.41 11.33
CA ASP A 51 -16.47 -5.59 12.43
C ASP A 51 -17.74 -6.35 11.99
N ALA A 52 -18.08 -6.28 10.70
CA ALA A 52 -19.27 -6.90 10.13
C ALA A 52 -19.04 -8.34 9.59
N VAL A 53 -17.79 -8.81 9.51
CA VAL A 53 -17.49 -10.15 9.01
C VAL A 53 -17.67 -11.18 10.13
N SER A 54 -18.50 -12.20 9.86
CA SER A 54 -18.78 -13.27 10.83
C SER A 54 -17.69 -14.34 10.86
N GLN A 55 -17.25 -14.71 12.06
CA GLN A 55 -16.34 -15.85 12.28
C GLN A 55 -16.97 -17.21 11.96
N GLU A 56 -18.30 -17.29 11.85
CA GLU A 56 -18.99 -18.51 11.43
C GLU A 56 -18.89 -18.73 9.90
N GLU A 57 -18.57 -17.68 9.15
CA GLU A 57 -18.55 -17.70 7.68
C GLU A 57 -17.14 -17.72 7.08
N TYR A 58 -16.13 -17.21 7.79
CA TYR A 58 -14.77 -17.03 7.28
C TYR A 58 -13.74 -17.45 8.32
N ASP A 59 -12.59 -17.92 7.85
CA ASP A 59 -11.47 -18.31 8.71
C ASP A 59 -10.51 -17.14 8.99
N ALA A 60 -10.42 -16.17 8.08
CA ALA A 60 -9.57 -14.99 8.19
C ALA A 60 -10.02 -13.86 7.26
N ILE A 61 -9.59 -12.64 7.59
CA ILE A 61 -9.72 -11.47 6.70
C ILE A 61 -8.33 -11.12 6.19
N VAL A 62 -8.15 -11.15 4.87
CA VAL A 62 -6.89 -10.79 4.22
C VAL A 62 -7.01 -9.39 3.62
N LEU A 63 -5.99 -8.56 3.84
CA LEU A 63 -5.98 -7.17 3.40
C LEU A 63 -4.99 -7.03 2.25
N ALA A 64 -5.49 -6.83 1.03
CA ALA A 64 -4.66 -6.45 -0.12
C ALA A 64 -4.33 -4.95 -0.03
N TYR A 65 -3.55 -4.59 1.00
CA TYR A 65 -3.14 -3.25 1.39
C TYR A 65 -1.74 -3.28 2.04
N GLY A 66 -0.98 -2.18 1.91
CA GLY A 66 0.12 -1.87 2.82
C GLY A 66 -0.32 -0.93 3.95
N LEU A 67 0.60 -0.11 4.47
CA LEU A 67 0.26 1.01 5.37
C LEU A 67 -0.54 2.11 4.66
N CYS A 68 -0.24 2.36 3.39
CA CYS A 68 -0.94 3.29 2.50
C CYS A 68 -1.19 4.67 3.13
N GLY A 69 -0.13 5.34 3.62
CA GLY A 69 -0.27 6.63 4.32
C GLY A 69 -0.90 6.48 5.71
N GLN A 70 -0.61 5.38 6.40
CA GLN A 70 -1.18 5.00 7.71
C GLN A 70 -2.70 4.71 7.70
N ALA A 71 -3.32 4.55 6.54
CA ALA A 71 -4.74 4.21 6.42
C ALA A 71 -5.11 2.87 7.09
N THR A 72 -4.17 1.91 7.15
CA THR A 72 -4.41 0.63 7.84
C THR A 72 -3.93 0.63 9.29
N ALA A 73 -3.07 1.56 9.69
CA ALA A 73 -2.55 1.63 11.06
C ALA A 73 -3.70 1.92 12.04
N GLY A 74 -3.83 1.08 13.08
CA GLY A 74 -4.92 1.12 14.05
C GLY A 74 -6.10 0.20 13.72
N LEU A 75 -6.08 -0.52 12.58
CA LEU A 75 -7.09 -1.55 12.32
C LEU A 75 -6.98 -2.67 13.36
N MET A 76 -8.12 -3.02 13.97
CA MET A 76 -8.22 -4.00 15.04
C MET A 76 -8.82 -5.30 14.56
N ALA A 77 -8.15 -6.40 14.87
CA ALA A 77 -8.69 -7.74 14.70
C ALA A 77 -9.78 -7.98 15.75
N ARG A 78 -11.02 -8.21 15.31
CA ARG A 78 -12.15 -8.49 16.19
C ARG A 78 -12.23 -9.96 16.54
N GLN A 79 -13.02 -10.71 15.77
CA GLN A 79 -13.27 -12.14 16.00
C GLN A 79 -12.37 -13.02 15.13
N LEU A 80 -11.86 -12.46 14.03
CA LEU A 80 -11.02 -13.15 13.06
C LEU A 80 -9.63 -12.53 13.00
N PRO A 81 -8.59 -13.33 12.70
CA PRO A 81 -7.27 -12.80 12.40
C PRO A 81 -7.32 -11.93 11.14
N LEU A 82 -6.59 -10.82 11.17
CA LEU A 82 -6.33 -9.98 10.01
C LEU A 82 -4.95 -10.28 9.47
N VAL A 83 -4.81 -10.40 8.15
CA VAL A 83 -3.53 -10.69 7.50
C VAL A 83 -3.15 -9.58 6.54
N PHE A 84 -1.96 -9.00 6.75
CA PHE A 84 -1.43 -7.90 5.97
C PHE A 84 -0.09 -8.29 5.33
N PRO A 85 0.14 -7.99 4.04
CA PRO A 85 1.49 -7.91 3.50
C PRO A 85 2.30 -6.84 4.26
N ARG A 86 3.53 -7.15 4.66
CA ARG A 86 4.48 -6.17 5.20
C ARG A 86 4.91 -5.22 4.10
N ALA A 87 4.19 -4.12 3.96
CA ALA A 87 4.36 -3.18 2.86
C ALA A 87 4.03 -1.76 3.28
N HIS A 88 4.81 -0.79 2.76
CA HIS A 88 4.52 0.63 2.97
C HIS A 88 3.26 1.05 2.20
N ASP A 89 3.10 0.57 0.97
CA ASP A 89 1.96 0.87 0.11
C ASP A 89 1.79 -0.20 -0.99
N CYS A 90 0.84 0.04 -1.90
CA CYS A 90 0.52 -0.86 -3.00
C CYS A 90 1.67 -1.07 -4.00
N ILE A 91 2.69 -0.19 -4.08
CA ILE A 91 3.84 -0.40 -4.97
C ILE A 91 4.61 -1.64 -4.57
N THR A 92 4.81 -1.88 -3.27
CA THR A 92 5.44 -3.12 -2.79
C THR A 92 4.64 -4.35 -3.25
N LEU A 93 3.31 -4.27 -3.23
CA LEU A 93 2.42 -5.35 -3.65
C LEU A 93 2.49 -5.59 -5.17
N PHE A 94 2.59 -4.53 -5.99
CA PHE A 94 2.80 -4.65 -7.43
C PHE A 94 4.18 -5.23 -7.80
N LEU A 95 5.22 -4.89 -7.04
CA LEU A 95 6.57 -5.42 -7.24
C LEU A 95 6.75 -6.83 -6.65
N GLY A 96 5.82 -7.29 -5.83
CA GLY A 96 5.82 -8.63 -5.23
C GLY A 96 6.96 -8.88 -4.23
N SER A 97 7.68 -7.84 -3.79
CA SER A 97 8.79 -7.98 -2.85
C SER A 97 9.15 -6.65 -2.17
N ARG A 98 9.38 -6.70 -0.85
CA ARG A 98 9.95 -5.58 -0.07
C ARG A 98 11.37 -5.22 -0.53
N GLU A 99 12.18 -6.23 -0.86
CA GLU A 99 13.55 -6.04 -1.36
C GLU A 99 13.53 -5.31 -2.70
N ARG A 100 12.69 -5.75 -3.65
CA ARG A 100 12.55 -5.06 -4.94
C ARG A 100 12.04 -3.64 -4.78
N TYR A 101 11.13 -3.39 -3.85
CA TYR A 101 10.69 -2.02 -3.54
C TYR A 101 11.84 -1.17 -3.01
N LYS A 102 12.63 -1.70 -2.06
CA LYS A 102 13.80 -1.03 -1.49
C LYS A 102 14.83 -0.71 -2.57
N ASP A 103 15.16 -1.67 -3.44
CA ASP A 103 16.08 -1.45 -4.55
C ASP A 103 15.63 -0.31 -5.48
N GLN A 104 14.34 -0.29 -5.83
CA GLN A 104 13.77 0.76 -6.69
C GLN A 104 13.82 2.13 -6.01
N PHE A 105 13.61 2.16 -4.70
CA PHE A 105 13.63 3.38 -3.92
C PHE A 105 15.03 3.94 -3.71
N GLU A 106 15.99 3.11 -3.33
CA GLU A 106 17.38 3.52 -3.10
C GLU A 106 18.07 3.99 -4.39
N ASN A 107 17.80 3.34 -5.52
CA ASN A 107 18.40 3.69 -6.80
C ASN A 107 17.67 4.84 -7.53
N SER A 108 16.41 5.12 -7.18
CA SER A 108 15.58 6.09 -7.90
C SER A 108 14.44 6.64 -7.02
N PRO A 109 14.75 7.41 -5.96
CA PRO A 109 13.74 7.91 -5.02
C PRO A 109 12.71 8.84 -5.68
N GLY A 110 13.12 9.60 -6.71
CA GLY A 110 12.25 10.47 -7.51
C GLY A 110 11.44 9.74 -8.59
N THR A 111 10.70 8.69 -8.22
CA THR A 111 9.91 7.89 -9.18
C THR A 111 8.42 8.19 -9.09
N TYR A 112 7.82 8.50 -10.24
CA TYR A 112 6.38 8.52 -10.42
C TYR A 112 5.92 7.19 -11.02
N TRP A 113 5.08 6.47 -10.29
CA TRP A 113 4.65 5.13 -10.67
C TRP A 113 3.35 5.15 -11.48
N TYR A 114 3.27 4.29 -12.49
CA TYR A 114 2.10 4.05 -13.31
C TYR A 114 1.79 2.56 -13.30
N THR A 115 0.51 2.21 -13.25
CA THR A 115 0.01 0.84 -13.44
C THR A 115 -1.41 0.91 -13.94
N LEU A 116 -1.84 -0.10 -14.70
CA LEU A 116 -3.11 -0.09 -15.44
C LEU A 116 -4.31 0.21 -14.54
N ASP A 117 -4.53 -0.60 -13.50
CA ASP A 117 -5.69 -0.45 -12.61
C ASP A 117 -5.68 0.90 -11.88
N TYR A 118 -4.51 1.40 -11.48
CA TYR A 118 -4.42 2.68 -10.79
C TYR A 118 -4.89 3.83 -11.67
N ILE A 119 -4.40 3.90 -12.92
CA ILE A 119 -4.73 5.00 -13.82
C ILE A 119 -6.20 4.92 -14.28
N GLU A 120 -6.76 3.72 -14.47
CA GLU A 120 -8.17 3.57 -14.84
C GLU A 120 -9.15 3.88 -13.71
N ARG A 121 -8.72 3.74 -12.44
CA ARG A 121 -9.56 3.93 -11.26
C ARG A 121 -9.32 5.24 -10.53
N HIS A 122 -8.33 6.00 -11.02
CA HIS A 122 -8.11 7.37 -10.59
C HIS A 122 -9.29 8.24 -11.05
N ASP A 123 -9.92 8.94 -10.11
CA ASP A 123 -11.13 9.76 -10.33
C ASP A 123 -10.79 11.23 -10.66
N GLY A 124 -9.54 11.52 -10.98
CA GLY A 124 -9.08 12.88 -11.33
C GLY A 124 -8.71 13.74 -10.11
N VAL A 125 -8.90 13.25 -8.88
CA VAL A 125 -8.43 13.93 -7.66
C VAL A 125 -7.02 13.43 -7.36
N THR A 126 -6.02 14.28 -7.60
CA THR A 126 -4.58 13.97 -7.54
C THR A 126 -4.19 13.15 -6.31
N THR A 127 -3.99 11.86 -6.51
CA THR A 127 -3.05 11.06 -5.75
C THR A 127 -2.12 10.55 -6.84
N ALA A 128 -0.88 11.00 -6.80
CA ALA A 128 0.17 10.21 -7.44
C ALA A 128 0.24 8.88 -6.69
N LEU A 129 0.69 7.81 -7.33
CA LEU A 129 1.31 6.66 -6.64
C LEU A 129 2.65 7.12 -6.01
N SER A 130 2.68 8.29 -5.40
CA SER A 130 3.81 8.68 -4.59
C SER A 130 3.72 7.86 -3.32
N LEU A 131 4.88 7.40 -2.87
CA LEU A 131 5.13 6.75 -1.59
C LEU A 131 4.09 7.11 -0.55
N GLY A 132 3.59 6.09 0.17
CA GLY A 132 2.66 6.19 1.29
C GLY A 132 3.09 7.04 2.48
N SER A 133 3.47 8.29 2.25
CA SER A 133 4.04 9.23 3.22
C SER A 133 3.64 10.66 2.82
N GLY A 134 2.62 11.20 3.48
CA GLY A 134 2.57 12.63 3.80
C GLY A 134 2.26 13.64 2.69
N MET A 135 1.47 13.32 1.67
CA MET A 135 0.94 14.37 0.78
C MET A 135 -0.13 15.27 1.43
N GLY A 136 -0.51 15.01 2.68
CA GLY A 136 -1.56 15.76 3.39
C GLY A 136 -1.23 16.19 4.82
N THR A 137 -0.05 15.85 5.36
CA THR A 137 0.41 16.42 6.62
C THR A 137 1.09 17.75 6.32
N ASP A 138 0.73 18.81 7.06
CA ASP A 138 1.46 20.06 6.99
C ASP A 138 2.94 19.75 7.28
N ILE A 139 3.82 20.19 6.39
CA ILE A 139 5.29 20.05 6.53
C ILE A 139 5.74 20.57 7.91
N HIS A 140 4.98 21.50 8.47
CA HIS A 140 5.14 22.02 9.82
C HIS A 140 4.92 20.98 10.92
N ASP A 141 3.88 20.15 10.85
CA ASP A 141 3.57 19.15 11.88
C ASP A 141 4.62 18.03 11.92
N VAL A 142 5.10 17.62 10.74
CA VAL A 142 6.17 16.62 10.60
C VAL A 142 7.49 17.15 11.15
N TYR A 143 7.76 18.44 10.92
CA TYR A 143 8.94 19.10 11.45
C TYR A 143 8.89 19.20 12.98
N GLU A 144 7.77 19.60 13.56
CA GLU A 144 7.61 19.66 15.03
C GLU A 144 7.79 18.28 15.68
N GLU A 145 7.22 17.22 15.10
CA GLU A 145 7.41 15.84 15.58
C GLU A 145 8.87 15.41 15.52
N TYR A 146 9.60 15.79 14.46
CA TYR A 146 11.00 15.42 14.29
C TYR A 146 11.92 16.22 15.21
N VAL A 147 11.59 17.49 15.47
CA VAL A 147 12.29 18.31 16.47
C VAL A 147 12.11 17.69 17.85
N GLU A 148 10.90 17.25 18.21
CA GLU A 148 10.62 16.61 19.50
C GLU A 148 11.37 15.28 19.64
N LYS A 149 11.42 14.47 18.59
CA LYS A 149 11.96 13.11 18.63
C LYS A 149 13.47 13.03 18.43
N TYR A 150 14.04 13.90 17.60
CA TYR A 150 15.44 13.80 17.15
C TYR A 150 16.27 15.06 17.44
N GLY A 151 15.64 16.14 17.92
CA GLY A 151 16.27 17.43 18.12
C GLY A 151 16.34 18.26 16.84
N GLN A 152 16.44 19.58 17.00
CA GLN A 152 16.35 20.55 15.91
C GLN A 152 17.34 20.31 14.77
N ASP A 153 18.63 20.13 15.07
CA ASP A 153 19.66 19.94 14.04
C ASP A 153 19.42 18.68 13.18
N ASN A 154 18.90 17.59 13.79
CA ASN A 154 18.55 16.38 13.06
C ASN A 154 17.24 16.54 12.29
N ALA A 155 16.27 17.25 12.85
CA ALA A 155 15.03 17.57 12.17
C ALA A 155 15.29 18.43 10.93
N ASP A 156 16.14 19.45 11.04
CA ASP A 156 16.58 20.30 9.93
C ASP A 156 17.25 19.46 8.82
N TYR A 157 18.17 18.57 9.19
CA TYR A 157 18.79 17.64 8.23
C TYR A 157 17.77 16.68 7.59
N LEU A 158 16.85 16.11 8.37
CA LEU A 158 15.80 15.24 7.86
C LEU A 158 14.85 15.98 6.93
N MET A 159 14.50 17.23 7.23
CA MET A 159 13.67 18.08 6.36
C MET A 159 14.41 18.51 5.10
N GLU A 160 15.72 18.74 5.16
CA GLU A 160 16.54 19.01 3.98
C GLU A 160 16.58 17.78 3.06
N VAL A 161 16.81 16.60 3.62
CA VAL A 161 16.80 15.31 2.89
C VAL A 161 15.41 15.01 2.32
N MET A 162 14.34 15.20 3.11
CA MET A 162 12.96 15.02 2.67
C MET A 162 12.56 16.06 1.63
N GLY A 163 12.99 17.31 1.78
CA GLY A 163 12.81 18.38 0.80
C GLY A 163 13.52 18.06 -0.51
N ALA A 164 14.71 17.46 -0.47
CA ALA A 164 15.41 16.95 -1.64
C ALA A 164 14.69 15.75 -2.30
N TRP A 165 13.96 14.93 -1.52
CA TRP A 165 13.13 13.83 -2.03
C TRP A 165 11.78 14.29 -2.58
N GLN A 166 11.22 15.36 -2.02
CA GLN A 166 10.03 16.05 -2.51
C GLN A 166 10.32 16.86 -3.79
N SER A 167 11.59 17.19 -4.04
CA SER A 167 12.02 18.05 -5.14
C SER A 167 12.52 17.24 -6.34
N HIS A 168 11.60 17.06 -7.29
CA HIS A 168 11.78 16.54 -8.65
C HIS A 168 11.77 15.02 -8.78
N TYR A 169 10.57 14.49 -9.10
CA TYR A 169 10.50 13.28 -9.90
C TYR A 169 11.44 13.40 -11.11
N GLN A 170 12.15 12.33 -11.41
CA GLN A 170 13.11 12.21 -12.52
C GLN A 170 12.84 10.96 -13.36
N ARG A 171 11.92 10.10 -12.90
CA ARG A 171 11.58 8.83 -13.54
C ARG A 171 10.07 8.61 -13.54
N ALA A 172 9.52 8.25 -14.69
CA ALA A 172 8.22 7.60 -14.83
C ALA A 172 8.44 6.09 -14.94
N ALA A 173 7.98 5.33 -13.95
CA ALA A 173 8.07 3.87 -13.96
C ALA A 173 6.68 3.27 -14.21
N PHE A 174 6.50 2.61 -15.35
CA PHE A 174 5.28 1.86 -15.66
C PHE A 174 5.43 0.40 -15.23
N ILE A 175 4.66 -0.03 -14.23
CA ILE A 175 4.61 -1.41 -13.76
C ILE A 175 3.65 -2.21 -14.64
N ASP A 176 4.21 -3.16 -15.37
CA ASP A 176 3.45 -4.12 -16.16
C ASP A 176 3.16 -5.39 -15.34
N MET A 177 1.90 -5.57 -14.97
CA MET A 177 1.44 -6.78 -14.28
C MET A 177 1.19 -7.97 -15.21
N GLY A 178 1.28 -7.78 -16.54
CA GLY A 178 0.95 -8.83 -17.51
C GLY A 178 -0.54 -9.18 -17.56
N VAL A 179 -1.42 -8.30 -17.06
CA VAL A 179 -2.87 -8.51 -16.98
C VAL A 179 -3.62 -7.31 -17.56
N GLY A 180 -4.51 -7.56 -18.51
CA GLY A 180 -5.26 -6.52 -19.23
C GLY A 180 -4.45 -5.87 -20.36
N ASP A 181 -5.10 -4.96 -21.10
CA ASP A 181 -4.42 -4.15 -22.13
C ASP A 181 -3.92 -2.85 -21.50
N SER A 182 -2.60 -2.75 -21.36
CA SER A 182 -1.93 -1.58 -20.79
C SER A 182 -1.31 -0.63 -21.82
N THR A 183 -1.48 -0.90 -23.12
CA THR A 183 -0.82 -0.16 -24.22
C THR A 183 -1.05 1.34 -24.12
N ARG A 184 -2.29 1.76 -23.84
CA ARG A 184 -2.65 3.18 -23.72
C ARG A 184 -2.00 3.84 -22.49
N ILE A 185 -1.96 3.13 -21.36
CA ILE A 185 -1.42 3.66 -20.11
C ILE A 185 0.10 3.76 -20.17
N GLU A 186 0.76 2.77 -20.78
CA GLU A 186 2.20 2.82 -21.02
C GLU A 186 2.57 4.00 -21.95
N ALA A 187 1.81 4.21 -23.02
CA ALA A 187 2.01 5.35 -23.91
C ALA A 187 1.83 6.69 -23.17
N GLN A 188 0.81 6.80 -22.32
CA GLN A 188 0.59 7.97 -21.48
C GLN A 188 1.75 8.23 -20.50
N ALA A 189 2.25 7.18 -19.84
CA ALA A 189 3.40 7.29 -18.92
C ALA A 189 4.67 7.78 -19.65
N ARG A 190 4.91 7.28 -20.87
CA ARG A 190 6.02 7.72 -21.73
C ARG A 190 5.88 9.18 -22.14
N GLU A 191 4.70 9.59 -22.59
CA GLU A 191 4.42 10.97 -23.00
C GLU A 191 4.58 11.95 -21.84
N GLU A 192 4.10 11.61 -20.64
CA GLU A 192 4.29 12.43 -19.44
C GLU A 192 5.77 12.52 -19.03
N ALA A 193 6.53 11.44 -19.15
CA ALA A 193 7.97 11.48 -18.93
C ALA A 193 8.66 12.45 -19.88
N GLU A 194 8.36 12.37 -21.18
CA GLU A 194 8.94 13.25 -22.20
C GLU A 194 8.60 14.73 -21.94
N LYS A 195 7.33 15.05 -21.65
CA LYS A 195 6.88 16.42 -21.34
C LYS A 195 7.60 17.03 -20.14
N ARG A 196 7.92 16.20 -19.14
CA ARG A 196 8.50 16.63 -17.87
C ARG A 196 10.02 16.49 -17.81
N GLY A 197 10.64 15.96 -18.88
CA GLY A 197 12.08 15.69 -18.93
C GLY A 197 12.52 14.54 -18.01
N TRP A 198 11.62 13.60 -17.71
CA TRP A 198 11.90 12.41 -16.91
C TRP A 198 12.39 11.25 -17.78
N SER A 199 13.16 10.35 -17.19
CA SER A 199 13.42 9.03 -17.76
C SER A 199 12.15 8.17 -17.73
N PHE A 200 11.93 7.34 -18.74
CA PHE A 200 10.84 6.37 -18.76
C PHE A 200 11.40 4.96 -18.62
N GLU A 201 10.79 4.16 -17.73
CA GLU A 201 11.15 2.76 -17.52
C GLU A 201 9.90 1.87 -17.47
N ARG A 202 9.96 0.71 -18.13
CA ARG A 202 8.99 -0.37 -17.94
C ARG A 202 9.54 -1.34 -16.91
N VAL A 203 8.80 -1.52 -15.82
CA VAL A 203 9.15 -2.44 -14.73
C VAL A 203 8.21 -3.63 -14.76
N ALA A 204 8.75 -4.85 -14.74
CA ALA A 204 7.91 -6.05 -14.61
C ALA A 204 7.34 -6.15 -13.19
N GLY A 205 6.02 -6.19 -13.07
CA GLY A 205 5.34 -6.50 -11.81
C GLY A 205 5.49 -7.97 -11.43
N ASP A 206 5.15 -8.31 -10.19
CA ASP A 206 5.14 -9.69 -9.70
C ASP A 206 3.92 -9.93 -8.81
N LEU A 207 3.17 -10.99 -9.14
CA LEU A 207 1.96 -11.38 -8.41
C LEU A 207 2.25 -12.09 -7.09
N LEU A 208 3.52 -12.39 -6.78
CA LEU A 208 3.92 -13.25 -5.67
C LEU A 208 3.23 -12.90 -4.34
N LEU A 209 3.27 -11.62 -3.91
CA LEU A 209 2.65 -11.22 -2.63
C LEU A 209 1.13 -11.39 -2.63
N ILE A 210 0.44 -10.98 -3.71
CA ILE A 210 -1.01 -11.12 -3.81
C ILE A 210 -1.41 -12.60 -3.87
N ARG A 211 -0.68 -13.41 -4.65
CA ARG A 211 -0.91 -14.86 -4.74
C ARG A 211 -0.75 -15.51 -3.38
N ARG A 212 0.36 -15.25 -2.67
CA ARG A 212 0.63 -15.81 -1.34
C ARG A 212 -0.41 -15.39 -0.31
N LEU A 213 -0.83 -14.11 -0.34
CA LEU A 213 -1.89 -13.59 0.52
C LEU A 213 -3.18 -14.40 0.38
N LEU A 214 -3.63 -14.61 -0.87
CA LEU A 214 -4.91 -15.28 -1.17
C LEU A 214 -4.82 -16.81 -1.12
N ASN A 215 -3.62 -17.38 -1.18
CA ASN A 215 -3.36 -18.82 -1.03
C ASN A 215 -3.19 -19.26 0.44
N GLY A 216 -3.17 -18.33 1.40
CA GLY A 216 -2.95 -18.69 2.81
C GLY A 216 -1.48 -18.90 3.18
N GLU A 217 -0.53 -18.43 2.37
CA GLU A 217 0.92 -18.68 2.52
C GLU A 217 1.61 -17.54 3.31
N TRP A 218 1.16 -17.31 4.55
CA TRP A 218 1.43 -16.09 5.33
C TRP A 218 2.74 -16.05 6.12
N GLU A 219 3.77 -16.77 5.68
CA GLU A 219 5.07 -16.78 6.34
C GLU A 219 5.91 -15.54 5.95
N GLN A 220 6.72 -15.03 6.88
CA GLN A 220 7.77 -14.00 6.67
C GLN A 220 7.26 -12.61 6.21
N ASP A 221 6.73 -12.52 4.99
CA ASP A 221 6.31 -11.27 4.34
C ASP A 221 4.94 -10.75 4.78
N PHE A 222 4.33 -11.43 5.74
CA PHE A 222 3.01 -11.10 6.25
C PHE A 222 3.04 -10.89 7.75
N LEU A 223 2.17 -10.00 8.20
CA LEU A 223 1.82 -9.82 9.58
C LEU A 223 0.41 -10.40 9.79
N ILE A 224 0.29 -11.30 10.76
CA ILE A 224 -0.99 -11.79 11.26
C ILE A 224 -1.30 -11.01 12.54
N VAL A 225 -2.41 -10.28 12.54
CA VAL A 225 -2.94 -9.57 13.69
C VAL A 225 -4.03 -10.44 14.31
N GLU A 226 -3.73 -11.05 15.45
CA GLU A 226 -4.65 -11.93 16.16
C GLU A 226 -5.81 -11.16 16.81
N PRO A 227 -6.99 -11.78 16.98
CA PRO A 227 -8.11 -11.20 17.74
C PRO A 227 -7.69 -10.47 19.02
N GLY A 228 -8.19 -9.26 19.22
CA GLY A 228 -7.83 -8.39 20.34
C GLY A 228 -6.56 -7.57 20.16
N HIS A 229 -5.85 -7.72 19.04
CA HIS A 229 -4.71 -6.87 18.67
C HIS A 229 -5.10 -5.85 17.61
N GLN A 230 -4.28 -4.79 17.51
CA GLN A 230 -4.39 -3.76 16.48
C GLN A 230 -3.08 -3.61 15.71
N LEU A 231 -3.18 -3.28 14.42
CA LEU A 231 -2.05 -2.96 13.56
C LEU A 231 -1.35 -1.69 14.04
N THR A 232 -0.03 -1.69 14.08
CA THR A 232 0.80 -0.51 14.32
C THR A 232 1.84 -0.37 13.23
N MET A 233 2.22 0.87 12.89
CA MET A 233 3.40 1.12 12.07
C MET A 233 4.66 0.91 12.91
N THR A 234 5.70 0.33 12.33
CA THR A 234 7.05 0.28 12.91
C THR A 234 8.01 1.13 12.06
N TYR A 235 9.17 1.45 12.62
CA TYR A 235 10.20 2.25 11.95
C TYR A 235 11.46 1.41 11.65
N ASP A 236 11.25 0.10 11.46
CA ASP A 236 12.26 -0.90 11.15
C ASP A 236 11.91 -1.63 9.85
N ASP A 237 12.73 -2.61 9.45
CA ASP A 237 12.57 -3.37 8.21
C ASP A 237 11.24 -4.17 8.15
N ASP A 238 10.56 -4.35 9.29
CA ASP A 238 9.30 -5.06 9.38
C ASP A 238 8.10 -4.22 8.95
N VAL A 239 8.25 -2.90 8.86
CA VAL A 239 7.27 -1.88 8.41
C VAL A 239 6.03 -1.74 9.30
N MET A 240 5.53 -2.85 9.81
CA MET A 240 4.33 -2.95 10.62
C MET A 240 4.47 -4.01 11.70
N GLY A 241 3.75 -3.81 12.79
CA GLY A 241 3.65 -4.72 13.91
C GLY A 241 2.23 -4.73 14.46
N CYS A 242 2.04 -5.36 15.61
CA CYS A 242 0.77 -5.31 16.31
C CYS A 242 0.96 -5.19 17.81
N VAL A 243 0.01 -4.55 18.47
CA VAL A 243 -0.05 -4.42 19.93
C VAL A 243 -1.42 -4.86 20.43
N TYR A 244 -1.49 -5.30 21.69
CA TYR A 244 -2.75 -5.62 22.33
C TYR A 244 -3.61 -4.35 22.41
N ALA A 245 -4.85 -4.40 21.94
CA ALA A 245 -5.78 -3.29 22.06
C ALA A 245 -6.25 -3.20 23.52
N GLN A 246 -5.70 -2.27 24.29
CA GLN A 246 -6.22 -2.01 25.64
C GLN A 246 -7.66 -1.52 25.53
N SER A 247 -8.57 -2.16 26.27
CA SER A 247 -9.96 -1.72 26.40
C SER A 247 -9.98 -0.28 26.91
N SER A 248 -10.35 0.66 26.04
CA SER A 248 -10.67 2.04 26.44
C SER A 248 -12.04 2.08 27.11
#